data_AF-A0A317EAD2-F1
#
_entry.id   AF-A0A317EAD2-F1
#
_cell.length_a   1.000
_cell.length_b   1.000
_cell.length_c   1.000
_cell.angle_alpha   90.00
_cell.angle_beta   90.00
_cell.angle_gamma   90.00
#
_symmetry.space_group_name_H-M   'P 1'
#
loop_
_entity.id
_entity.type
_entity.pdbx_description
1 polymer ?
#
loop_
_entity_poly.entity_id
_entity_poly.type
_entity_poly.pdbx_seq_one_letter_code
_entity_poly.pdbx_strand_id
1 'polypeptide(L)'
;MAQLPCPACGAGVAFRGGQSVYAVCAFCGSMVVRHDVDLSSIGRMAALPPDMSPFQIGTTCLFLGVEYTLAGRVKVGYPDGVWNEWFALGGDGAGAWLAEAQGTYAFSFERPLPAGGANDDVLDLLRRQAAGEPDKTVSALGREIADGPLTLRVVDIRTVTCIGSEGELPFAAPSGREVLSVDLIGRDGEFGCIEFSAAGSRYYQGLYVEWPDLKAANLRALEGWA
;
A
#
# COMPACT_ATOMS: atom_id res chain seq x y z
N MET A 1 -12.76 -20.94 0.78
CA MET A 1 -11.57 -20.12 0.48
C MET A 1 -10.46 -21.06 0.05
N ALA A 2 -9.90 -20.89 -1.15
CA ALA A 2 -8.79 -21.73 -1.60
C ALA A 2 -7.53 -21.34 -0.80
N GLN A 3 -6.97 -22.31 -0.08
CA GLN A 3 -5.64 -22.20 0.49
C GLN A 3 -4.70 -23.07 -0.33
N LEU A 4 -3.55 -22.52 -0.68
CA LEU A 4 -2.52 -23.23 -1.41
C LEU A 4 -1.40 -23.63 -0.43
N PRO A 5 -0.83 -24.83 -0.54
CA PRO A 5 0.20 -25.29 0.39
C PRO A 5 1.47 -24.45 0.23
N CYS A 6 1.99 -23.92 1.34
CA CYS A 6 3.26 -23.19 1.37
C CYS A 6 4.39 -24.10 0.87
N PRO A 7 5.17 -23.70 -0.16
CA PRO A 7 6.28 -24.50 -0.67
C PRO A 7 7.38 -24.79 0.37
N ALA A 8 7.49 -23.95 1.41
CA ALA A 8 8.53 -24.09 2.44
C ALA A 8 8.15 -25.01 3.61
N CYS A 9 6.86 -25.09 3.98
CA CYS A 9 6.43 -25.84 5.18
C CYS A 9 5.14 -26.64 5.05
N GLY A 10 4.45 -26.57 3.90
CA GLY A 10 3.18 -27.26 3.66
C GLY A 10 1.93 -26.64 4.31
N ALA A 11 2.08 -25.62 5.18
CA ALA A 11 0.94 -24.93 5.78
C ALA A 11 0.09 -24.18 4.74
N GLY A 12 -1.21 -24.03 4.99
CA GLY A 12 -2.11 -23.30 4.09
C GLY A 12 -1.78 -21.81 4.01
N VAL A 13 -1.60 -21.29 2.80
CA VAL A 13 -1.44 -19.86 2.50
C VAL A 13 -2.71 -19.38 1.80
N ALA A 14 -3.29 -18.29 2.32
CA ALA A 14 -4.51 -17.72 1.77
C ALA A 14 -4.23 -16.80 0.58
N PHE A 15 -5.02 -16.97 -0.48
CA PHE A 15 -5.15 -16.04 -1.60
C PHE A 15 -6.65 -15.86 -1.86
N ARG A 16 -7.24 -14.83 -1.26
CA ARG A 16 -8.67 -14.53 -1.34
C ARG A 16 -9.00 -13.71 -2.58
N GLY A 17 -8.17 -12.72 -2.89
CA GLY A 17 -8.34 -11.86 -4.05
C GLY A 17 -7.76 -12.48 -5.33
N GLY A 18 -8.46 -12.33 -6.45
CA GLY A 18 -7.95 -12.76 -7.77
C GLY A 18 -6.67 -12.03 -8.18
N GLN A 19 -6.48 -10.81 -7.68
CA GLN A 19 -5.29 -9.98 -7.91
C GLN A 19 -4.15 -10.25 -6.92
N SER A 20 -4.35 -11.08 -5.90
CA SER A 20 -3.33 -11.41 -4.91
C SER A 20 -2.30 -12.37 -5.54
N VAL A 21 -1.08 -11.87 -5.74
CA VAL A 21 0.04 -12.63 -6.34
C VAL A 21 1.17 -12.91 -5.37
N TYR A 22 1.11 -12.33 -4.16
CA TYR A 22 2.09 -12.50 -3.10
C TYR A 22 1.38 -12.77 -1.78
N ALA A 23 1.97 -13.60 -0.93
CA ALA A 23 1.52 -13.75 0.44
C ALA A 23 2.66 -14.14 1.39
N VAL A 24 2.56 -13.77 2.66
CA VAL A 24 3.46 -14.27 3.70
C VAL A 24 2.78 -15.38 4.49
N CYS A 25 3.39 -16.56 4.52
CA CYS A 25 2.88 -17.69 5.28
C CYS A 25 2.86 -17.35 6.78
N ALA A 26 1.67 -17.30 7.39
CA ALA A 26 1.50 -16.98 8.80
C ALA A 26 2.20 -18.00 9.75
N PHE A 27 2.48 -19.22 9.28
CA PHE A 27 3.12 -20.25 10.09
C PHE A 27 4.65 -20.14 10.10
N CYS A 28 5.28 -20.07 8.93
CA CYS A 28 6.75 -20.09 8.83
C CYS A 28 7.35 -18.75 8.41
N GLY A 29 6.56 -17.76 8.03
CA GLY A 29 7.03 -16.47 7.51
C GLY A 29 7.60 -16.53 6.09
N SER A 30 7.45 -17.66 5.37
CA SER A 30 7.89 -17.76 3.98
C SER A 30 7.14 -16.76 3.10
N MET A 31 7.88 -16.00 2.31
CA MET A 31 7.33 -15.15 1.25
C MET A 31 7.01 -16.03 0.05
N VAL A 32 5.75 -16.08 -0.33
CA VAL A 32 5.22 -16.95 -1.37
C VAL A 32 4.71 -16.09 -2.53
N VAL A 33 5.18 -16.38 -3.74
CA VAL A 33 4.69 -15.77 -4.97
C VAL A 33 3.86 -16.78 -5.74
N ARG A 34 2.73 -16.34 -6.27
CA ARG A 34 1.84 -17.11 -7.13
C ARG A 34 2.06 -16.74 -8.59
N HIS A 35 2.42 -17.74 -9.40
CA HIS A 35 2.47 -17.69 -10.85
C HIS A 35 1.33 -18.55 -11.40
N ASP A 36 0.17 -17.96 -11.66
CA ASP A 36 -1.05 -18.67 -12.07
C ASP A 36 -1.50 -19.79 -11.11
N VAL A 37 -1.06 -21.02 -11.35
CA VAL A 37 -1.33 -22.22 -10.53
C VAL A 37 -0.15 -22.63 -9.65
N ASP A 38 1.05 -22.14 -9.95
CA ASP A 38 2.29 -22.52 -9.28
C ASP A 38 2.62 -21.55 -8.14
N LEU A 39 3.15 -22.10 -7.06
CA LEU A 39 3.68 -21.33 -5.94
C LEU A 39 5.20 -21.50 -5.85
N SER A 40 5.89 -20.38 -5.68
CA SER A 40 7.32 -20.36 -5.38
C SER A 40 7.58 -19.63 -4.07
N SER A 41 8.60 -20.07 -3.31
CA SER A 41 9.10 -19.29 -2.18
C SER A 41 10.28 -18.45 -2.62
N ILE A 42 10.25 -17.16 -2.28
CA ILE A 42 11.31 -16.20 -2.61
C ILE A 42 12.13 -15.78 -1.38
N GLY A 43 11.99 -16.52 -0.27
CA GLY A 43 12.69 -16.27 0.98
C GLY A 43 11.77 -16.24 2.18
N ARG A 44 12.25 -15.65 3.27
CA ARG A 44 11.54 -15.54 4.55
C ARG A 44 11.42 -14.07 4.95
N MET A 45 10.21 -13.67 5.31
CA MET A 45 9.90 -12.33 5.75
C MET A 45 10.46 -12.09 7.17
N ALA A 46 10.95 -10.87 7.38
CA ALA A 46 11.32 -10.40 8.71
C ALA A 46 10.08 -10.32 9.61
N ALA A 47 10.25 -10.59 10.91
CA ALA A 47 9.18 -10.32 11.86
C ALA A 47 8.86 -8.81 11.83
N LEU A 48 7.58 -8.47 11.65
CA LEU A 48 7.15 -7.09 11.72
C LEU A 48 7.46 -6.53 13.12
N PRO A 49 8.16 -5.39 13.23
CA PRO A 49 8.36 -4.75 14.51
C PRO A 49 7.00 -4.44 15.14
N PRO A 50 6.83 -4.61 16.47
CA PRO A 50 5.62 -4.19 17.16
C PRO A 50 5.27 -2.73 16.83
N ASP A 51 3.98 -2.44 16.77
CA ASP A 51 3.43 -1.11 16.63
C ASP A 51 2.09 -1.01 17.33
N MET A 52 1.51 0.18 17.29
CA MET A 52 0.23 0.52 17.91
C MET A 52 -0.93 0.53 16.92
N SER A 53 -0.78 -0.06 15.73
CA SER A 53 -1.89 -0.13 14.79
C SER A 53 -3.03 -0.94 15.40
N PRO A 54 -4.27 -0.44 15.45
CA PRO A 54 -5.40 -1.24 15.92
C PRO A 54 -5.81 -2.29 14.88
N PHE A 55 -5.34 -2.17 13.64
CA PHE A 55 -5.68 -3.05 12.55
C PHE A 55 -4.91 -4.38 12.60
N GLN A 56 -5.52 -5.41 12.04
CA GLN A 56 -4.93 -6.71 11.80
C GLN A 56 -5.51 -7.32 10.53
N ILE A 57 -4.88 -8.38 10.02
CA ILE A 57 -5.44 -9.15 8.91
C ILE A 57 -6.83 -9.67 9.30
N GLY A 58 -7.82 -9.42 8.44
CA GLY A 58 -9.22 -9.72 8.69
C GLY A 58 -10.01 -8.59 9.35
N THR A 59 -9.41 -7.43 9.67
CA THR A 59 -10.18 -6.23 10.03
C THR A 59 -11.09 -5.84 8.87
N THR A 60 -12.35 -5.52 9.16
CA THR A 60 -13.29 -4.96 8.18
C THR A 60 -13.40 -3.46 8.33
N CYS A 61 -13.50 -2.74 7.20
CA CYS A 61 -13.67 -1.30 7.13
C CYS A 61 -14.78 -0.95 6.13
N LEU A 62 -15.54 0.11 6.40
CA LEU A 62 -16.51 0.69 5.48
C LEU A 62 -15.87 1.86 4.73
N PHE A 63 -15.99 1.87 3.40
CA PHE A 63 -15.60 3.00 2.57
C PHE A 63 -16.64 3.23 1.46
N LEU A 64 -17.17 4.46 1.39
CA LEU A 64 -18.24 4.84 0.43
C LEU A 64 -19.41 3.85 0.36
N GLY A 65 -19.80 3.29 1.51
CA GLY A 65 -20.90 2.33 1.62
C GLY A 65 -20.56 0.88 1.25
N VAL A 66 -19.30 0.60 0.88
CA VAL A 66 -18.80 -0.74 0.56
C VAL A 66 -17.91 -1.25 1.69
N GLU A 67 -18.11 -2.49 2.12
CA GLU A 67 -17.26 -3.14 3.11
C GLU A 67 -16.02 -3.74 2.42
N TYR A 68 -14.85 -3.50 3.03
CA TYR A 68 -13.57 -4.06 2.65
C TYR A 68 -12.96 -4.84 3.81
N THR A 69 -12.30 -5.95 3.52
CA THR A 69 -11.54 -6.72 4.52
C THR A 69 -10.05 -6.55 4.27
N LEU A 70 -9.29 -6.15 5.30
CA LEU A 70 -7.84 -6.07 5.24
C LEU A 70 -7.25 -7.46 5.04
N ALA A 71 -6.59 -7.67 3.92
CA ALA A 71 -6.07 -8.96 3.47
C ALA A 71 -4.55 -9.04 3.56
N GLY A 72 -3.86 -7.90 3.49
CA GLY A 72 -2.42 -7.82 3.65
C GLY A 72 -1.97 -6.47 4.18
N ARG A 73 -0.68 -6.38 4.50
CA ARG A 73 -0.06 -5.17 5.01
C ARG A 73 1.38 -5.07 4.52
N VAL A 74 1.79 -3.86 4.20
CA VAL A 74 3.20 -3.47 4.04
C VAL A 74 3.50 -2.43 5.11
N LYS A 75 4.53 -2.67 5.92
CA LYS A 75 5.07 -1.66 6.84
C LYS A 75 6.28 -1.04 6.19
N VAL A 76 6.23 0.26 5.97
CA VAL A 76 7.32 1.00 5.34
C VAL A 76 7.96 1.96 6.34
N GLY A 77 9.23 2.25 6.13
CA GLY A 77 10.01 3.14 6.98
C GLY A 77 10.90 4.08 6.20
N TYR A 78 11.24 5.17 6.87
CA TYR A 78 12.17 6.21 6.44
C TYR A 78 12.91 6.72 7.69
N PRO A 79 13.94 7.57 7.56
CA PRO A 79 14.77 7.98 8.70
C PRO A 79 14.00 8.51 9.91
N ASP A 80 12.89 9.21 9.68
CA ASP A 80 12.15 9.91 10.73
C ASP A 80 10.78 9.29 11.05
N GLY A 81 10.45 8.11 10.51
CA GLY A 81 9.15 7.51 10.78
C GLY A 81 8.84 6.22 10.05
N VAL A 82 7.65 5.70 10.35
CA VAL A 82 7.07 4.50 9.75
C VAL A 82 5.57 4.70 9.56
N TRP A 83 5.00 3.98 8.60
CA TRP A 83 3.55 3.88 8.45
C TRP A 83 3.16 2.51 7.90
N ASN A 84 1.85 2.25 7.84
CA ASN A 84 1.31 1.01 7.30
C ASN A 84 0.48 1.28 6.05
N GLU A 85 0.68 0.40 5.07
CA GLU A 85 -0.17 0.30 3.88
C GLU A 85 -0.94 -1.01 3.97
N TRP A 86 -2.24 -0.92 4.21
CA TRP A 86 -3.11 -2.08 4.33
C TRP A 86 -3.80 -2.36 3.00
N PHE A 87 -3.53 -3.53 2.44
CA PHE A 87 -4.26 -4.00 1.27
C PHE A 87 -5.61 -4.58 1.69
N ALA A 88 -6.68 -4.11 1.06
CA ALA A 88 -8.05 -4.46 1.39
C ALA A 88 -8.79 -5.04 0.18
N LEU A 89 -9.71 -5.97 0.43
CA LEU A 89 -10.52 -6.62 -0.60
C LEU A 89 -12.01 -6.34 -0.35
N GLY A 90 -12.68 -5.83 -1.36
CA GLY A 90 -14.14 -5.70 -1.39
C GLY A 90 -14.82 -7.06 -1.61
N GLY A 91 -16.13 -7.12 -1.38
CA GLY A 91 -16.93 -8.35 -1.56
C GLY A 91 -16.96 -8.89 -3.00
N ASP A 92 -16.68 -8.04 -3.99
CA ASP A 92 -16.53 -8.37 -5.41
C ASP A 92 -15.09 -8.76 -5.79
N GLY A 93 -14.16 -8.74 -4.84
CA GLY A 93 -12.73 -8.96 -5.05
C GLY A 93 -11.96 -7.73 -5.50
N ALA A 94 -12.59 -6.56 -5.61
CA ALA A 94 -11.90 -5.32 -5.96
C ALA A 94 -10.87 -4.96 -4.88
N GLY A 95 -9.68 -4.56 -5.32
CA GLY A 95 -8.56 -4.19 -4.46
C GLY A 95 -8.61 -2.73 -4.08
N ALA A 96 -8.35 -2.45 -2.81
CA ALA A 96 -8.19 -1.11 -2.28
C ALA A 96 -7.00 -1.07 -1.31
N TRP A 97 -6.60 0.14 -0.95
CA TRP A 97 -5.52 0.40 -0.01
C TRP A 97 -6.00 1.36 1.08
N LEU A 98 -5.63 1.06 2.32
CA LEU A 98 -5.81 1.93 3.47
C LEU A 98 -4.42 2.30 3.99
N ALA A 99 -3.99 3.51 3.69
CA ALA A 99 -2.78 4.10 4.26
C ALA A 99 -3.09 4.54 5.70
N GLU A 100 -2.24 4.17 6.65
CA GLU A 100 -2.34 4.52 8.07
C GLU A 100 -1.01 5.15 8.51
N ALA A 101 -1.03 6.47 8.69
CA ALA A 101 0.14 7.24 9.12
C ALA A 101 -0.25 8.21 10.25
N GLN A 102 0.32 8.01 11.44
CA GLN A 102 0.21 8.96 12.56
C GLN A 102 -1.25 9.34 12.94
N GLY A 103 -2.18 8.39 12.82
CA GLY A 103 -3.62 8.60 13.10
C GLY A 103 -4.41 9.24 11.95
N THR A 104 -3.77 9.48 10.81
CA THR A 104 -4.43 9.83 9.55
C THR A 104 -4.62 8.58 8.70
N TYR A 105 -5.78 8.52 8.05
CA TYR A 105 -6.16 7.39 7.22
C TYR A 105 -6.55 7.87 5.82
N ALA A 106 -6.05 7.21 4.78
CA ALA A 106 -6.47 7.45 3.40
C ALA A 106 -6.88 6.14 2.74
N PHE A 107 -8.11 6.09 2.24
CA PHE A 107 -8.62 4.95 1.47
C PHE A 107 -8.49 5.27 -0.01
N SER A 108 -7.88 4.37 -0.79
CA SER A 108 -7.55 4.61 -2.18
C SER A 108 -7.60 3.35 -3.04
N PHE A 109 -7.61 3.56 -4.36
CA PHE A 109 -7.64 2.51 -5.37
C PHE A 109 -6.53 2.75 -6.37
N GLU A 110 -5.94 1.67 -6.87
CA GLU A 110 -5.00 1.76 -7.98
C GLU A 110 -5.72 2.27 -9.25
N ARG A 111 -5.16 3.29 -9.87
CA ARG A 111 -5.67 3.93 -11.09
C ARG A 111 -4.55 4.03 -12.13
N PRO A 112 -4.89 4.13 -13.43
CA PRO A 112 -3.90 4.52 -14.44
C PRO A 112 -3.24 5.85 -14.05
N LEU A 113 -1.92 5.90 -14.10
CA LEU A 113 -1.17 7.14 -13.84
C LEU A 113 -1.61 8.23 -14.85
N PRO A 114 -2.08 9.41 -14.40
CA PRO A 114 -2.55 10.46 -15.30
C PRO A 114 -1.38 11.10 -16.04
N ALA A 115 -1.17 10.66 -17.29
CA ALA A 115 -0.13 11.16 -18.18
C ALA A 115 -0.69 12.11 -19.26
N GLY A 116 0.17 12.95 -19.82
CA GLY A 116 -0.16 13.90 -20.88
C GLY A 116 -0.11 15.37 -20.45
N GLY A 117 0.29 16.23 -21.40
CA GLY A 117 0.28 17.68 -21.20
C GLY A 117 1.23 18.11 -20.08
N ALA A 118 0.77 19.01 -19.21
CA ALA A 118 1.59 19.53 -18.10
C ALA A 118 1.94 18.45 -17.05
N ASN A 119 1.20 17.33 -17.00
CA ASN A 119 1.53 16.24 -16.09
C ASN A 119 2.87 15.59 -16.46
N ASP A 120 3.21 15.51 -17.75
CA ASP A 120 4.43 14.84 -18.20
C ASP A 120 5.70 15.50 -17.63
N ASP A 121 5.72 16.83 -17.56
CA ASP A 121 6.84 17.59 -16.96
C ASP A 121 7.02 17.25 -15.47
N VAL A 122 5.91 17.11 -14.73
CA VAL A 122 5.95 16.74 -13.30
C VAL A 122 6.38 15.29 -13.13
N LEU A 123 5.82 14.38 -13.93
CA LEU A 123 6.15 12.96 -13.90
C LEU A 123 7.62 12.71 -14.26
N ASP A 124 8.18 13.45 -15.21
CA ASP A 124 9.58 13.33 -15.59
C ASP A 124 10.53 13.82 -14.49
N LEU A 125 10.18 14.89 -13.77
CA LEU A 125 10.92 15.31 -12.57
C LEU A 125 10.92 14.20 -11.50
N LEU A 126 9.76 13.61 -11.23
CA LEU A 126 9.62 12.54 -10.24
C LEU A 126 10.37 11.27 -10.64
N ARG A 127 10.33 10.88 -11.93
CA ARG A 127 11.08 9.73 -12.46
C ARG A 127 12.59 9.92 -12.32
N ARG A 128 13.12 11.10 -12.64
CA ARG A 128 14.55 11.41 -12.45
C ARG A 128 14.93 11.33 -10.98
N GLN A 129 14.09 11.86 -10.08
CA GLN A 129 14.33 11.76 -8.65
C GLN A 129 14.33 10.30 -8.17
N ALA A 130 13.39 9.48 -8.65
CA ALA A 130 13.33 8.04 -8.34
C ALA A 130 14.56 7.27 -8.86
N ALA A 131 15.14 7.72 -9.98
CA ALA A 131 16.37 7.16 -10.56
C ALA A 131 17.65 7.60 -9.82
N GLY A 132 17.55 8.44 -8.77
CA GLY A 132 18.73 8.98 -8.09
C GLY A 132 19.44 10.09 -8.86
N GLU A 133 18.75 10.70 -9.83
CA GLU A 133 19.22 11.84 -10.63
C GLU A 133 18.50 13.16 -10.25
N PRO A 134 18.35 13.54 -8.96
CA PRO A 134 17.62 14.74 -8.60
C PRO A 134 18.37 16.00 -9.06
N ASP A 135 17.73 16.82 -9.88
CA ASP A 135 18.15 18.21 -10.05
C ASP A 135 17.78 18.98 -8.78
N LYS A 136 18.79 19.32 -7.98
CA LYS A 136 18.60 20.02 -6.69
C LYS A 136 18.01 21.43 -6.85
N THR A 137 17.90 21.94 -8.08
CA THR A 137 17.34 23.28 -8.36
C THR A 137 15.86 23.25 -8.69
N VAL A 138 15.29 22.10 -9.07
CA VAL A 138 13.89 21.97 -9.48
C VAL A 138 13.23 20.81 -8.75
N SER A 139 12.22 21.12 -7.94
CA SER A 139 11.40 20.13 -7.25
C SER A 139 10.01 20.00 -7.87
N ALA A 140 9.46 18.79 -7.84
CA ALA A 140 8.05 18.53 -8.12
C ALA A 140 7.13 18.98 -6.96
N LEU A 141 7.68 19.28 -5.78
CA LEU A 141 6.92 19.72 -4.62
C LEU A 141 6.11 20.99 -4.93
N GLY A 142 4.83 21.00 -4.57
CA GLY A 142 3.91 22.10 -4.83
C GLY A 142 3.38 22.17 -6.26
N ARG A 143 3.87 21.32 -7.18
CA ARG A 143 3.31 21.20 -8.54
C ARG A 143 2.01 20.41 -8.52
N GLU A 144 1.20 20.61 -9.54
CA GLU A 144 -0.11 20.00 -9.67
C GLU A 144 -0.11 18.93 -10.76
N ILE A 145 -0.88 17.87 -10.52
CA ILE A 145 -1.21 16.81 -11.46
C ILE A 145 -2.73 16.84 -11.66
N ALA A 146 -3.16 16.95 -12.92
CA ALA A 146 -4.57 16.87 -13.27
C ALA A 146 -4.98 15.40 -13.47
N ASP A 147 -6.06 14.96 -12.83
CA ASP A 147 -6.66 13.64 -13.03
C ASP A 147 -8.16 13.79 -13.27
N GLY A 148 -8.55 13.86 -14.55
CA GLY A 148 -9.91 14.19 -14.96
C GLY A 148 -10.37 15.52 -14.37
N PRO A 149 -11.41 15.55 -13.51
CA PRO A 149 -11.86 16.78 -12.84
C PRO A 149 -11.00 17.18 -11.63
N LEU A 150 -10.12 16.29 -11.16
CA LEU A 150 -9.31 16.50 -9.96
C LEU A 150 -8.05 17.31 -10.31
N THR A 151 -7.60 18.12 -9.37
CA THR A 151 -6.29 18.78 -9.41
C THR A 151 -5.58 18.50 -8.09
N LEU A 152 -4.58 17.63 -8.15
CA LEU A 152 -3.87 17.15 -6.98
C LEU A 152 -2.50 17.81 -6.90
N ARG A 153 -2.18 18.40 -5.76
CA ARG A 153 -0.88 19.05 -5.52
C ARG A 153 0.05 18.09 -4.80
N VAL A 154 1.28 17.98 -5.29
CA VAL A 154 2.36 17.23 -4.63
C VAL A 154 2.72 17.92 -3.31
N VAL A 155 2.59 17.21 -2.19
CA VAL A 155 2.86 17.76 -0.84
C VAL A 155 3.96 17.05 -0.10
N ASP A 156 4.29 15.82 -0.47
CA ASP A 156 5.40 15.09 0.11
C ASP A 156 6.06 14.23 -0.96
N ILE A 157 7.38 14.14 -0.92
CA ILE A 157 8.16 13.27 -1.78
C ILE A 157 9.21 12.59 -0.90
N ARG A 158 9.15 11.28 -0.78
CA ARG A 158 9.99 10.54 0.16
C ARG A 158 10.37 9.16 -0.35
N THR A 159 11.65 8.84 -0.25
CA THR A 159 12.11 7.45 -0.43
C THR A 159 11.85 6.65 0.83
N VAL A 160 11.17 5.52 0.69
CA VAL A 160 10.83 4.60 1.77
C VAL A 160 11.24 3.18 1.45
N THR A 161 11.43 2.41 2.51
CA THR A 161 11.84 1.01 2.43
C THR A 161 10.79 0.14 3.10
N CYS A 162 10.39 -0.94 2.43
CA CYS A 162 9.59 -1.99 3.04
C CYS A 162 10.39 -2.65 4.18
N ILE A 163 9.93 -2.45 5.41
CA ILE A 163 10.48 -3.09 6.61
C ILE A 163 10.02 -4.54 6.66
N GLY A 164 8.72 -4.76 6.40
CA GLY A 164 8.14 -6.09 6.31
C GLY A 164 6.72 -6.08 5.77
N SER A 165 6.19 -7.27 5.50
CA SER A 165 4.84 -7.47 4.97
C SER A 165 4.15 -8.65 5.65
N GLU A 166 2.83 -8.66 5.68
CA GLU A 166 2.02 -9.81 6.13
C GLU A 166 0.75 -9.96 5.30
N GLY A 167 0.09 -11.12 5.39
CA GLY A 167 -1.11 -11.43 4.62
C GLY A 167 -0.84 -11.57 3.13
N GLU A 168 -1.85 -11.31 2.30
CA GLU A 168 -1.79 -11.37 0.82
C GLU A 168 -1.74 -9.97 0.19
N LEU A 169 -0.98 -9.81 -0.90
CA LEU A 169 -0.74 -8.53 -1.57
C LEU A 169 -0.80 -8.67 -3.10
N PRO A 170 -1.12 -7.58 -3.83
CA PRO A 170 -1.17 -7.58 -5.29
C PRO A 170 0.21 -7.44 -5.95
N PHE A 171 1.29 -7.41 -5.16
CA PHE A 171 2.66 -7.41 -5.63
C PHE A 171 3.60 -8.00 -4.57
N ALA A 172 4.80 -8.39 -5.00
CA ALA A 172 5.85 -8.82 -4.08
C ALA A 172 6.38 -7.63 -3.27
N ALA A 173 6.28 -7.72 -1.94
CA ALA A 173 6.76 -6.71 -1.00
C ALA A 173 7.84 -7.29 -0.07
N PRO A 174 9.00 -7.74 -0.60
CA PRO A 174 10.07 -8.23 0.24
C PRO A 174 10.65 -7.11 1.10
N SER A 175 11.20 -7.48 2.27
CA SER A 175 11.97 -6.55 3.09
C SER A 175 13.13 -5.98 2.29
N GLY A 176 13.38 -4.67 2.41
CA GLY A 176 14.39 -3.95 1.62
C GLY A 176 13.91 -3.42 0.28
N ARG A 177 12.66 -3.69 -0.16
CA ARG A 177 12.10 -3.05 -1.35
C ARG A 177 12.02 -1.53 -1.13
N GLU A 178 12.71 -0.76 -1.97
CA GLU A 178 12.67 0.70 -1.97
C GLU A 178 11.64 1.25 -2.96
N VAL A 179 10.97 2.34 -2.55
CA VAL A 179 9.97 3.05 -3.33
C VAL A 179 10.14 4.56 -3.10
N LEU A 180 10.06 5.36 -4.15
CA LEU A 180 9.79 6.80 -4.01
C LEU A 180 8.28 6.98 -3.90
N SER A 181 7.81 7.34 -2.70
CA SER A 181 6.41 7.70 -2.42
C SER A 181 6.22 9.19 -2.65
N VAL A 182 5.15 9.55 -3.35
CA VAL A 182 4.80 10.94 -3.69
C VAL A 182 3.36 11.17 -3.29
N ASP A 183 3.13 11.86 -2.17
CA ASP A 183 1.79 12.13 -1.69
C ASP A 183 1.24 13.38 -2.36
N LEU A 184 -0.01 13.28 -2.79
CA LEU A 184 -0.76 14.35 -3.40
C LEU A 184 -2.05 14.60 -2.63
N ILE A 185 -2.43 15.87 -2.53
CA ILE A 185 -3.72 16.26 -1.95
C ILE A 185 -4.48 17.16 -2.92
N GLY A 186 -5.79 16.96 -2.98
CA GLY A 186 -6.70 17.81 -3.72
C GLY A 186 -7.60 18.62 -2.79
N ARG A 187 -8.82 18.89 -3.25
CA ARG A 187 -9.86 19.56 -2.46
C ARG A 187 -10.69 18.52 -1.71
N ASP A 188 -11.43 18.95 -0.70
CA ASP A 188 -12.46 18.12 -0.06
C ASP A 188 -12.00 16.71 0.41
N GLY A 189 -10.74 16.61 0.85
CA GLY A 189 -10.16 15.36 1.34
C GLY A 189 -9.62 14.44 0.23
N GLU A 190 -9.58 14.88 -1.02
CA GLU A 190 -8.95 14.17 -2.13
C GLU A 190 -7.50 13.80 -1.82
N PHE A 191 -7.19 12.53 -2.01
CA PHE A 191 -5.88 11.94 -1.81
C PHE A 191 -5.38 11.31 -3.11
N GLY A 192 -4.08 11.45 -3.35
CA GLY A 192 -3.35 10.66 -4.32
C GLY A 192 -2.00 10.22 -3.78
N CYS A 193 -1.48 9.11 -4.29
CA CYS A 193 -0.11 8.70 -4.06
C CYS A 193 0.47 8.12 -5.36
N ILE A 194 1.65 8.59 -5.76
CA ILE A 194 2.41 7.96 -6.84
C ILE A 194 3.61 7.25 -6.22
N GLU A 195 3.75 5.97 -6.54
CA GLU A 195 4.90 5.17 -6.16
C GLU A 195 5.79 4.92 -7.38
N PHE A 196 7.09 5.17 -7.25
CA PHE A 196 8.08 4.71 -8.23
C PHE A 196 8.98 3.65 -7.59
N SER A 197 9.08 2.49 -8.24
CA SER A 197 9.94 1.39 -7.81
C SER A 197 10.66 0.77 -9.00
N ALA A 198 11.59 -0.16 -8.75
CA ALA A 198 12.25 -0.92 -9.81
C ALA A 198 11.28 -1.72 -10.70
N ALA A 199 10.08 -2.04 -10.19
CA ALA A 199 9.03 -2.74 -10.93
C ALA A 199 8.15 -1.82 -11.79
N GLY A 200 8.39 -0.51 -11.77
CA GLY A 200 7.59 0.50 -12.45
C GLY A 200 6.88 1.46 -11.49
N SER A 201 5.98 2.26 -12.05
CA SER A 201 5.19 3.26 -11.32
C SER A 201 3.77 2.77 -11.05
N ARG A 202 3.24 3.10 -9.88
CA ARG A 202 1.83 2.90 -9.52
C ARG A 202 1.23 4.21 -9.08
N TYR A 203 -0.07 4.36 -9.30
CA TYR A 203 -0.83 5.54 -8.88
C TYR A 203 -2.06 5.09 -8.11
N TYR A 204 -2.26 5.68 -6.95
CA TYR A 204 -3.41 5.46 -6.10
C TYR A 204 -4.17 6.76 -5.95
N GLN A 205 -5.49 6.70 -6.07
CA GLN A 205 -6.38 7.86 -5.92
C GLN A 205 -7.52 7.49 -4.98
N GLY A 206 -7.87 8.41 -4.09
CA GLY A 206 -8.91 8.18 -3.10
C GLY A 206 -9.22 9.39 -2.24
N LEU A 207 -9.57 9.13 -0.98
CA LEU A 207 -9.95 10.15 -0.01
C LEU A 207 -9.29 9.88 1.34
N TYR A 208 -8.95 10.96 2.05
CA TYR A 208 -8.77 10.89 3.49
C TYR A 208 -10.09 10.52 4.16
N VAL A 209 -10.00 9.69 5.20
CA VAL A 209 -11.15 9.19 5.94
C VAL A 209 -10.93 9.33 7.44
N GLU A 210 -11.99 9.69 8.14
CA GLU A 210 -11.94 9.82 9.59
C GLU A 210 -12.14 8.45 10.25
N TRP A 211 -11.50 8.27 11.42
CA TRP A 211 -11.56 7.00 12.17
C TRP A 211 -13.00 6.49 12.41
N PRO A 212 -13.98 7.31 12.83
CA PRO A 212 -15.35 6.84 13.03
C PRO A 212 -16.03 6.35 11.75
N ASP A 213 -15.66 6.90 10.59
CA ASP A 213 -16.29 6.59 9.30
C ASP A 213 -15.83 5.25 8.74
N LEU A 214 -14.61 4.82 9.08
CA LEU A 214 -14.11 3.48 8.76
C LEU A 214 -14.97 2.37 9.36
N LYS A 215 -15.71 2.65 10.45
CA LYS A 215 -16.53 1.66 11.19
C LYS A 215 -15.78 0.34 11.40
N ALA A 216 -14.50 0.44 11.75
CA ALA A 216 -13.60 -0.69 11.72
C ALA A 216 -13.99 -1.75 12.76
N ALA A 217 -14.03 -3.01 12.35
CA ALA A 217 -14.35 -4.15 13.22
C ALA A 217 -13.28 -5.24 13.12
N ASN A 218 -13.25 -6.15 14.10
CA ASN A 218 -12.16 -7.13 14.28
C ASN A 218 -10.79 -6.44 14.44
N LEU A 219 -10.71 -5.52 15.41
CA LEU A 219 -9.48 -4.82 15.79
C LEU A 219 -8.64 -5.66 16.76
N ARG A 220 -7.33 -5.46 16.72
CA ARG A 220 -6.39 -6.04 17.67
C ARG A 220 -6.64 -5.45 19.06
N ALA A 221 -6.65 -6.30 20.08
CA ALA A 221 -6.64 -5.83 21.47
C ALA A 221 -5.29 -5.15 21.74
N LEU A 222 -5.30 -3.86 22.06
CA LEU A 222 -4.13 -3.13 22.51
C LEU A 222 -4.08 -3.22 24.04
N GLU A 223 -2.95 -3.68 24.60
CA GLU A 223 -2.77 -3.76 26.04
C GLU A 223 -3.00 -2.37 26.69
N GLY A 224 -3.86 -2.32 27.70
CA GLY A 224 -4.20 -1.10 28.43
C GLY A 224 -5.38 -0.28 27.88
N TRP A 225 -6.05 -0.74 26.82
CA TRP A 225 -7.25 -0.12 26.26
C TRP A 225 -8.44 -1.09 26.43
N ALA A 226 -9.06 -1.06 27.61
CA ALA A 226 -10.28 -1.80 27.97
C ALA A 226 -11.25 -0.89 28.73
#